data_AF-A0A5B8FV82-F1
#
_entry.id   AF-A0A5B8FV82-F1
#
_cell.length_a   1.000
_cell.length_b   1.000
_cell.length_c   1.000
_cell.angle_alpha   90.00
_cell.angle_beta   90.00
_cell.angle_gamma   90.00
#
_symmetry.space_group_name_H-M   'P 1'
#
loop_
_entity.id
_entity.type
_entity.pdbx_description
1 polymer ?
#
loop_
_entity_poly.entity_id
_entity_poly.type
_entity_poly.pdbx_seq_one_letter_code
_entity_poly.pdbx_strand_id
1 'polypeptide(L)'
;MGMRVVRPEGSPIPHFVGEPVENVELSEEEAASPVVNVDANFLVPLEERHRDVSFPRIAQMQEMMKVAEEHGSLVAFKDFPDKWQNSRPYRSADFSGEWQLLKKAWNLHRNGHRKISERKIAEGSAEFYANDPLNNLNDWLWRFCLFFSQPAFEDPFRKAFKIAQDNRDKPEFKTFFKEYEENLAPNRAELYLSIIREFFVAYDDFSQVIFRVKKGLDVDAASTVTSAQFGKTKMFYGNAFETFSSLVDILAYLNNVASGRPFDQFQSLTRKKYLELDKSSRFGPFDGTPALANLCSERDNQIRNASHHASIKLITPENKIVYRSGKGGSGPEQELGYAAYLAKCSTLFLQIINLLRFEIMLCEVHQKKFPA
;
A
#
# COMPACT_ATOMS: atom_id res chain seq x y z
N MET A 1 3.97 29.83 -8.80
CA MET A 1 3.72 29.11 -10.07
C MET A 1 2.29 29.45 -10.44
N GLY A 2 2.07 30.26 -11.49
CA GLY A 2 0.73 30.61 -11.93
C GLY A 2 0.10 29.44 -12.64
N MET A 3 -1.08 29.01 -12.19
CA MET A 3 -1.87 27.99 -12.88
C MET A 3 -2.74 28.69 -13.91
N ARG A 4 -2.77 28.19 -15.14
CA ARG A 4 -3.54 28.77 -16.24
C ARG A 4 -4.76 27.90 -16.52
N VAL A 5 -5.94 28.50 -16.62
CA VAL A 5 -7.18 27.80 -17.00
C VAL A 5 -7.57 28.23 -18.41
N VAL A 6 -7.57 27.27 -19.35
CA VAL A 6 -7.84 27.51 -20.78
C VAL A 6 -9.35 27.62 -21.03
N ARG A 7 -9.76 28.49 -21.97
CA ARG A 7 -11.13 28.61 -22.48
C ARG A 7 -11.23 27.97 -23.87
N PRO A 8 -11.88 26.81 -24.04
CA PRO A 8 -12.11 26.28 -25.38
C PRO A 8 -13.26 27.05 -26.05
N GLU A 9 -13.01 27.65 -27.22
CA GLU A 9 -14.07 28.21 -28.05
C GLU A 9 -15.02 27.10 -28.55
N GLY A 10 -16.33 27.29 -28.40
CA GLY A 10 -17.36 26.42 -28.97
C GLY A 10 -17.81 25.21 -28.14
N SER A 11 -17.43 25.11 -26.86
CA SER A 11 -17.90 24.00 -25.99
C SER A 11 -19.37 24.17 -25.56
N PRO A 12 -20.25 23.18 -25.77
CA PRO A 12 -21.67 23.23 -25.39
C PRO A 12 -21.94 22.98 -23.89
N ILE A 13 -20.89 22.80 -23.07
CA ILE A 13 -21.00 22.47 -21.65
C ILE A 13 -20.97 23.79 -20.84
N PRO A 14 -21.92 24.04 -19.91
CA PRO A 14 -21.89 25.19 -19.01
C PRO A 14 -20.53 25.28 -18.30
N HIS A 15 -19.86 26.40 -18.47
CA HIS A 15 -18.48 26.60 -18.06
C HIS A 15 -18.30 26.45 -16.53
N PHE A 16 -17.53 25.45 -16.10
CA PHE A 16 -16.89 25.48 -14.79
C PHE A 16 -15.69 26.45 -14.87
N VAL A 17 -15.95 27.76 -14.83
CA VAL A 17 -14.88 28.73 -14.61
C VAL A 17 -14.70 28.80 -13.09
N GLY A 18 -13.75 28.03 -12.57
CA GLY A 18 -13.33 28.22 -11.18
C GLY A 18 -12.83 29.65 -10.98
N GLU A 19 -13.19 30.30 -9.89
CA GLU A 19 -12.59 31.59 -9.55
C GLU A 19 -11.09 31.38 -9.32
N PRO A 20 -10.22 32.16 -9.99
CA PRO A 20 -8.80 32.12 -9.69
C PRO A 20 -8.59 32.54 -8.23
N VAL A 21 -8.02 31.65 -7.42
CA VAL A 21 -7.61 31.91 -6.04
C VAL A 21 -6.08 32.00 -5.98
N GLU A 22 -5.56 32.84 -5.09
CA GLU A 22 -4.14 33.07 -4.76
C GLU A 22 -3.08 32.59 -5.78
N ASN A 23 -2.36 33.54 -6.41
CA ASN A 23 -1.26 33.31 -7.37
C ASN A 23 -1.68 32.73 -8.74
N VAL A 24 -2.95 32.88 -9.12
CA VAL A 24 -3.52 32.43 -10.41
C VAL A 24 -4.10 33.65 -11.13
N GLU A 25 -3.81 33.81 -12.42
CA GLU A 25 -4.42 34.82 -13.29
C GLU A 25 -5.03 34.17 -14.54
N LEU A 26 -6.16 34.73 -15.01
CA LEU A 26 -6.77 34.32 -16.27
C LEU A 26 -6.10 35.10 -17.42
N SER A 27 -5.64 34.40 -18.46
CA SER A 27 -5.03 35.00 -19.65
C SER A 27 -5.56 34.38 -20.95
N GLU A 28 -5.45 35.11 -22.06
CA GLU A 28 -5.81 34.64 -23.41
C GLU A 28 -4.81 33.60 -23.92
N GLU A 29 -5.29 32.46 -24.44
CA GLU A 29 -4.49 31.29 -24.84
C GLU A 29 -3.22 31.67 -25.66
N GLU A 30 -2.05 31.26 -25.17
CA GLU A 30 -0.76 31.47 -25.83
C GLU A 30 -0.24 30.11 -26.27
N ALA A 31 -0.05 29.93 -27.59
CA ALA A 31 0.35 28.65 -28.18
C ALA A 31 1.65 28.05 -27.63
N ALA A 32 2.49 28.84 -26.96
CA ALA A 32 3.77 28.41 -26.40
C ALA A 32 3.71 28.07 -24.89
N SER A 33 2.55 28.19 -24.25
CA SER A 33 2.45 27.92 -22.80
C SER A 33 2.54 26.43 -22.49
N PRO A 34 3.25 26.04 -21.39
CA PRO A 34 3.33 24.66 -20.99
C PRO A 34 1.98 24.15 -20.49
N VAL A 35 1.50 23.04 -21.05
CA VAL A 35 0.35 22.31 -20.53
C VAL A 35 0.82 21.45 -19.35
N VAL A 36 0.09 21.56 -18.23
CA VAL A 36 0.35 20.79 -17.00
C VAL A 36 -0.89 19.97 -16.67
N ASN A 37 -0.73 18.65 -16.64
CA ASN A 37 -1.75 17.74 -16.15
C ASN A 37 -1.76 17.77 -14.60
N VAL A 38 -2.92 18.08 -14.02
CA VAL A 38 -3.10 18.28 -12.56
C VAL A 38 -3.83 17.13 -11.85
N ASP A 39 -3.97 15.97 -12.51
CA ASP A 39 -4.60 14.83 -11.85
C ASP A 39 -3.67 14.25 -10.76
N ALA A 40 -4.17 14.21 -9.53
CA ALA A 40 -3.40 13.84 -8.35
C ALA A 40 -3.31 12.32 -8.13
N ASN A 41 -4.12 11.51 -8.81
CA ASN A 41 -4.24 10.07 -8.54
C ASN A 41 -3.93 9.17 -9.74
N PHE A 42 -3.51 9.76 -10.86
CA PHE A 42 -3.28 9.02 -12.09
C PHE A 42 -1.95 9.39 -12.72
N LEU A 43 -1.34 8.38 -13.33
CA LEU A 43 -0.14 8.56 -14.14
C LEU A 43 -0.48 9.32 -15.42
N VAL A 44 0.53 9.93 -16.02
CA VAL A 44 0.40 10.61 -17.30
C VAL A 44 1.39 9.98 -18.29
N PRO A 45 0.93 9.42 -19.41
CA PRO A 45 1.83 8.99 -20.49
C PRO A 45 2.75 10.13 -20.92
N LEU A 46 4.03 9.84 -21.14
CA LEU A 46 5.04 10.85 -21.44
C LEU A 46 4.70 11.66 -22.69
N GLU A 47 4.14 11.00 -23.70
CA GLU A 47 3.66 11.58 -24.95
C GLU A 47 2.44 12.50 -24.78
N GLU A 48 1.70 12.36 -23.67
CA GLU A 48 0.52 13.16 -23.36
C GLU A 48 0.79 14.25 -22.30
N ARG A 49 1.98 14.26 -21.69
CA ARG A 49 2.34 15.15 -20.57
C ARG A 49 2.05 16.62 -20.82
N HIS A 50 2.29 17.07 -22.04
CA HIS A 50 2.13 18.45 -22.49
C HIS A 50 1.03 18.61 -23.55
N ARG A 51 0.19 17.60 -23.72
CA ARG A 51 -0.90 17.64 -24.68
C ARG A 51 -2.15 18.22 -24.03
N ASP A 52 -2.68 19.29 -24.62
CA ASP A 52 -3.96 19.83 -24.17
C ASP A 52 -5.10 18.85 -24.48
N VAL A 53 -6.16 18.93 -23.67
CA VAL A 53 -7.36 18.08 -23.77
C VAL A 53 -7.02 16.57 -23.68
N SER A 54 -5.90 16.22 -23.04
CA SER A 54 -5.64 14.83 -22.65
C SER A 54 -6.24 14.51 -21.28
N PHE A 55 -6.87 13.35 -21.16
CA PHE A 55 -7.45 12.85 -19.92
C PHE A 55 -7.00 11.41 -19.64
N PRO A 56 -5.71 11.17 -19.30
CA PRO A 56 -5.18 9.83 -19.05
C PRO A 56 -5.98 9.03 -18.02
N ARG A 57 -6.60 9.73 -17.06
CA ARG A 57 -7.49 9.14 -16.05
C ARG A 57 -8.62 8.31 -16.66
N ILE A 58 -9.17 8.70 -17.81
CA ILE A 58 -10.33 8.00 -18.41
C ILE A 58 -9.91 6.62 -18.87
N ALA A 59 -8.79 6.52 -19.58
CA ALA A 59 -8.24 5.24 -20.02
C ALA A 59 -7.86 4.35 -18.83
N GLN A 60 -7.20 4.92 -17.82
CA GLN A 60 -6.83 4.16 -16.62
C GLN A 60 -8.04 3.70 -15.80
N MET A 61 -9.08 4.52 -15.70
CA MET A 61 -10.34 4.11 -15.06
C MET A 61 -11.00 2.95 -15.81
N GLN A 62 -10.98 2.95 -17.15
CA GLN A 62 -11.49 1.83 -17.94
C GLN A 62 -10.72 0.53 -17.67
N GLU A 63 -9.39 0.58 -17.57
CA GLU A 63 -8.58 -0.58 -17.17
C GLU A 63 -8.93 -1.07 -15.76
N MET A 64 -9.04 -0.15 -14.79
CA MET A 64 -9.42 -0.50 -13.42
C MET A 64 -10.84 -1.08 -13.33
N MET A 65 -11.76 -0.62 -14.19
CA MET A 65 -13.12 -1.15 -14.30
C MET A 65 -13.10 -2.58 -14.84
N LYS A 66 -12.34 -2.87 -15.91
CA LYS A 66 -12.18 -4.25 -16.43
C LYS A 66 -11.71 -5.22 -15.34
N VAL A 67 -10.69 -4.84 -14.57
CA VAL A 67 -10.22 -5.65 -13.44
C VAL A 67 -11.32 -5.85 -12.40
N ALA A 68 -12.10 -4.80 -12.10
CA ALA A 68 -13.19 -4.91 -11.13
C ALA A 68 -14.34 -5.80 -11.64
N GLU A 69 -14.59 -5.83 -12.94
CA GLU A 69 -15.54 -6.72 -13.63
C GLU A 69 -15.10 -8.18 -13.52
N GLU A 70 -13.83 -8.46 -13.86
CA GLU A 70 -13.23 -9.80 -13.78
C GLU A 70 -13.29 -10.39 -12.35
N HIS A 71 -13.21 -9.54 -11.34
CA HIS A 71 -13.27 -9.93 -9.93
C HIS A 71 -14.67 -9.80 -9.31
N GLY A 72 -15.72 -9.56 -10.12
CA GLY A 72 -17.11 -9.45 -9.65
C GLY A 72 -17.35 -8.33 -8.62
N SER A 73 -16.49 -7.31 -8.61
CA SER A 73 -16.55 -6.18 -7.67
C SER A 73 -17.32 -4.97 -8.23
N LEU A 74 -17.70 -5.01 -9.51
CA LEU A 74 -18.59 -4.02 -10.11
C LEU A 74 -20.05 -4.40 -9.85
N VAL A 75 -20.78 -3.47 -9.25
CA VAL A 75 -22.23 -3.56 -9.04
C VAL A 75 -22.90 -2.72 -10.12
N ALA A 76 -23.88 -3.28 -10.82
CA ALA A 76 -24.61 -2.51 -11.82
C ALA A 76 -25.45 -1.45 -11.12
N PHE A 77 -25.59 -0.27 -11.73
CA PHE A 77 -26.34 0.84 -11.13
C PHE A 77 -27.78 0.46 -10.77
N LYS A 78 -28.42 -0.37 -11.60
CA LYS A 78 -29.77 -0.93 -11.36
C LYS A 78 -29.88 -1.79 -10.08
N ASP A 79 -28.75 -2.31 -9.61
CA ASP A 79 -28.69 -3.17 -8.42
C ASP A 79 -28.35 -2.33 -7.16
N PHE A 80 -28.17 -1.01 -7.30
CA PHE A 80 -28.03 -0.12 -6.14
C PHE A 80 -29.39 0.08 -5.45
N PRO A 81 -29.44 -0.05 -4.11
CA PRO A 81 -30.60 0.35 -3.33
C PRO A 81 -31.00 1.80 -3.65
N ASP A 82 -32.31 2.08 -3.78
CA ASP A 82 -32.82 3.42 -4.17
C ASP A 82 -32.27 4.56 -3.32
N LYS A 83 -32.06 4.32 -2.02
CA LYS A 83 -31.44 5.28 -1.09
C LYS A 83 -30.00 5.67 -1.46
N TRP A 84 -29.33 4.94 -2.35
CA TRP A 84 -27.92 5.11 -2.70
C TRP A 84 -27.67 5.55 -4.14
N GLN A 85 -28.68 5.50 -5.00
CA GLN A 85 -28.57 5.89 -6.41
C GLN A 85 -28.11 7.36 -6.58
N ASN A 86 -28.33 8.21 -5.57
CA ASN A 86 -27.90 9.61 -5.52
C ASN A 86 -26.83 9.92 -4.46
N SER A 87 -26.24 8.89 -3.82
CA SER A 87 -25.14 9.05 -2.88
C SER A 87 -23.80 8.78 -3.57
N ARG A 88 -22.72 9.44 -3.13
CA ARG A 88 -21.36 9.05 -3.54
C ARG A 88 -21.15 7.55 -3.23
N PRO A 89 -20.31 6.84 -4.01
CA PRO A 89 -20.03 5.43 -3.76
C PRO A 89 -19.74 5.17 -2.29
N TYR A 90 -20.17 4.00 -1.81
CA TYR A 90 -20.21 3.57 -0.40
C TYR A 90 -18.90 3.80 0.39
N ARG A 91 -17.77 3.91 -0.31
CA ARG A 91 -16.46 4.27 0.23
C ARG A 91 -15.70 5.14 -0.77
N SER A 92 -15.15 6.27 -0.34
CA SER A 92 -14.22 7.06 -1.16
C SER A 92 -13.01 6.21 -1.56
N ALA A 93 -12.51 6.38 -2.78
CA ALA A 93 -11.26 5.72 -3.20
C ALA A 93 -10.05 6.26 -2.44
N ASP A 94 -10.14 7.48 -1.90
CA ASP A 94 -9.09 8.10 -1.09
C ASP A 94 -9.12 7.58 0.35
N PHE A 95 -8.03 6.93 0.77
CA PHE A 95 -7.86 6.37 2.11
C PHE A 95 -7.27 7.36 3.11
N SER A 96 -6.89 8.56 2.70
CA SER A 96 -6.25 9.56 3.57
C SER A 96 -7.16 9.95 4.73
N GLY A 97 -8.44 10.26 4.45
CA GLY A 97 -9.43 10.62 5.47
C GLY A 97 -9.67 9.51 6.48
N GLU A 98 -9.90 8.28 6.01
CA GLU A 98 -10.09 7.11 6.87
C GLU A 98 -8.85 6.83 7.72
N TRP A 99 -7.66 6.93 7.13
CA TRP A 99 -6.41 6.73 7.85
C TRP A 99 -6.23 7.73 8.99
N GLN A 100 -6.59 9.01 8.83
CA GLN A 100 -6.47 9.98 9.92
C GLN A 100 -7.28 9.57 11.15
N LEU A 101 -8.51 9.09 10.94
CA LEU A 101 -9.37 8.63 12.02
C LEU A 101 -8.90 7.29 12.59
N LEU A 102 -8.53 6.32 11.75
CA LEU A 102 -8.01 5.02 12.18
C LEU A 102 -6.72 5.18 12.99
N LYS A 103 -5.75 5.96 12.51
CA LYS A 103 -4.49 6.27 13.21
C LYS A 103 -4.77 6.85 14.60
N LYS A 104 -5.75 7.75 14.71
CA LYS A 104 -6.13 8.36 15.99
C LYS A 104 -6.76 7.33 16.92
N ALA A 105 -7.70 6.53 16.43
CA ALA A 105 -8.32 5.44 17.20
C ALA A 105 -7.28 4.44 17.71
N TRP A 106 -6.33 4.05 16.85
CA TRP A 106 -5.24 3.13 17.15
C TRP A 106 -4.32 3.69 18.24
N ASN A 107 -3.83 4.93 18.09
CA ASN A 107 -3.00 5.59 19.11
C ASN A 107 -3.69 5.68 20.47
N LEU A 108 -4.96 6.07 20.48
CA LEU A 108 -5.74 6.18 21.71
C LEU A 108 -5.93 4.81 22.38
N HIS A 109 -6.15 3.76 21.60
CA HIS A 109 -6.31 2.40 22.10
C HIS A 109 -5.04 1.93 22.83
N ARG A 110 -3.89 2.08 22.15
CA ARG A 110 -2.57 1.69 22.66
C ARG A 110 -2.18 2.43 23.93
N ASN A 111 -2.52 3.72 24.01
CA ASN A 111 -2.25 4.55 25.19
C ASN A 111 -3.27 4.35 26.33
N GLY A 112 -4.16 3.34 26.23
CA GLY A 112 -5.13 3.02 27.29
C GLY A 112 -6.37 3.92 27.31
N HIS A 113 -6.52 4.86 26.38
CA HIS A 113 -7.67 5.77 26.27
C HIS A 113 -8.87 5.13 25.54
N ARG A 114 -9.31 3.96 26.01
CA ARG A 114 -10.31 3.10 25.33
C ARG A 114 -11.61 3.81 24.98
N LYS A 115 -12.21 4.54 25.92
CA LYS A 115 -13.47 5.29 25.67
C LYS A 115 -13.36 6.30 24.53
N ILE A 116 -12.20 6.96 24.40
CA ILE A 116 -11.98 7.96 23.34
C ILE A 116 -11.70 7.24 22.00
N SER A 117 -10.99 6.11 22.05
CA SER A 117 -10.80 5.23 20.88
C SER A 117 -12.14 4.72 20.33
N GLU A 118 -13.03 4.23 21.19
CA GLU A 118 -14.38 3.76 20.84
C GLU A 118 -15.22 4.85 20.17
N ARG A 119 -15.13 6.10 20.65
CA ARG A 119 -15.77 7.24 19.98
C ARG A 119 -15.23 7.44 18.56
N LYS A 120 -13.92 7.29 18.34
CA LYS A 120 -13.32 7.40 17.00
C LYS A 120 -13.70 6.24 16.09
N ILE A 121 -13.89 5.04 16.64
CA ILE A 121 -14.42 3.89 15.89
C ILE A 121 -15.88 4.14 15.48
N ALA A 122 -16.70 4.72 16.36
CA ALA A 122 -18.07 5.10 16.04
C ALA A 122 -18.14 6.20 14.96
N GLU A 123 -17.26 7.22 15.04
CA GLU A 123 -17.11 8.22 13.97
C GLU A 123 -16.74 7.57 12.64
N GLY A 124 -15.72 6.69 12.62
CA GLY A 124 -15.33 5.95 11.41
C GLY A 124 -16.43 5.03 10.88
N SER A 125 -17.25 4.45 11.76
CA SER A 125 -18.41 3.65 11.38
C SER A 125 -19.45 4.48 10.64
N ALA A 126 -19.78 5.66 11.17
CA ALA A 126 -20.74 6.56 10.56
C ALA A 126 -20.25 7.10 9.19
N GLU A 127 -18.94 7.36 9.07
CA GLU A 127 -18.37 7.97 7.87
C GLU A 127 -18.06 6.98 6.75
N PHE A 128 -17.49 5.80 7.08
CA PHE A 128 -16.96 4.86 6.08
C PHE A 128 -17.64 3.49 6.05
N TYR A 129 -18.42 3.14 7.09
CA TYR A 129 -19.00 1.80 7.25
C TYR A 129 -20.48 1.86 7.68
N ALA A 130 -21.24 2.84 7.18
CA ALA A 130 -22.56 3.16 7.70
C ALA A 130 -23.57 2.00 7.66
N ASN A 131 -23.46 1.08 6.68
CA ASN A 131 -24.37 -0.06 6.57
C ASN A 131 -23.88 -1.32 7.30
N ASP A 132 -22.62 -1.34 7.71
CA ASP A 132 -22.01 -2.46 8.44
C ASP A 132 -21.01 -1.89 9.47
N PRO A 133 -21.51 -1.32 10.58
CA PRO A 133 -20.70 -0.59 11.55
C PRO A 133 -19.54 -1.40 12.11
N LEU A 134 -18.45 -0.70 12.46
CA LEU A 134 -17.25 -1.33 13.00
C LEU A 134 -17.50 -1.82 14.43
N ASN A 135 -17.13 -3.07 14.70
CA ASN A 135 -17.30 -3.66 16.03
C ASN A 135 -16.24 -3.18 17.02
N ASN A 136 -14.99 -3.05 16.56
CA ASN A 136 -13.84 -2.66 17.38
C ASN A 136 -12.64 -2.27 16.49
N LEU A 137 -11.51 -1.92 17.10
CA LEU A 137 -10.29 -1.52 16.38
C LEU A 137 -9.75 -2.63 15.46
N ASN A 138 -9.74 -3.89 15.88
CA ASN A 138 -9.23 -5.00 15.06
C ASN A 138 -10.12 -5.25 13.84
N ASP A 139 -11.44 -5.13 13.99
CA ASP A 139 -12.39 -5.16 12.87
C ASP A 139 -12.08 -4.03 11.87
N TRP A 140 -11.84 -2.81 12.37
CA TRP A 140 -11.46 -1.69 11.50
C TRP A 140 -10.12 -1.90 10.80
N LEU A 141 -9.08 -2.34 11.51
CA LEU A 141 -7.78 -2.65 10.92
C LEU A 141 -7.92 -3.73 9.84
N TRP A 142 -8.65 -4.81 10.14
CA TRP A 142 -8.91 -5.88 9.19
C TRP A 142 -9.57 -5.37 7.91
N ARG A 143 -10.68 -4.63 8.03
CA ARG A 143 -11.40 -4.07 6.88
C ARG A 143 -10.55 -3.07 6.13
N PHE A 144 -9.87 -2.16 6.83
CA PHE A 144 -8.95 -1.21 6.20
C PHE A 144 -7.89 -1.92 5.36
N CYS A 145 -7.19 -2.90 5.93
CA CYS A 145 -6.19 -3.68 5.20
C CYS A 145 -6.77 -4.42 3.99
N LEU A 146 -7.95 -5.04 4.16
CA LEU A 146 -8.67 -5.74 3.09
C LEU A 146 -8.94 -4.82 1.89
N PHE A 147 -9.60 -3.69 2.12
CA PHE A 147 -10.00 -2.78 1.05
C PHE A 147 -8.81 -2.02 0.45
N PHE A 148 -7.75 -1.83 1.24
CA PHE A 148 -6.54 -1.17 0.77
C PHE A 148 -5.72 -2.06 -0.18
N SER A 149 -5.70 -3.39 0.03
CA SER A 149 -4.85 -4.32 -0.75
C SER A 149 -5.53 -5.10 -1.87
N GLN A 150 -6.86 -5.08 -1.97
CA GLN A 150 -7.58 -5.81 -3.00
C GLN A 150 -7.59 -5.13 -4.38
N PRO A 151 -7.76 -5.93 -5.47
CA PRO A 151 -7.89 -7.39 -5.50
C PRO A 151 -6.56 -8.16 -5.59
N ALA A 152 -5.48 -7.57 -6.09
CA ALA A 152 -4.29 -8.30 -6.53
C ALA A 152 -3.60 -9.10 -5.42
N PHE A 153 -3.76 -8.68 -4.17
CA PHE A 153 -3.12 -9.35 -3.04
C PHE A 153 -4.05 -10.32 -2.28
N GLU A 154 -5.30 -10.47 -2.72
CA GLU A 154 -6.26 -11.37 -2.06
C GLU A 154 -5.87 -12.85 -2.21
N ASP A 155 -5.50 -13.27 -3.43
CA ASP A 155 -5.13 -14.66 -3.70
C ASP A 155 -3.83 -15.07 -2.98
N PRO A 156 -2.73 -14.28 -3.05
CA PRO A 156 -1.54 -14.51 -2.21
C PRO A 156 -1.88 -14.63 -0.72
N PHE A 157 -2.72 -13.73 -0.20
CA PHE A 157 -3.16 -13.77 1.19
C PHE A 157 -3.90 -15.08 1.51
N ARG A 158 -4.90 -15.47 0.70
CA ARG A 158 -5.70 -16.68 0.94
C ARG A 158 -4.85 -17.95 0.90
N LYS A 159 -3.94 -18.05 -0.07
CA LYS A 159 -3.04 -19.19 -0.20
C LYS A 159 -2.09 -19.31 0.98
N ALA A 160 -1.49 -18.20 1.42
CA ALA A 160 -0.66 -18.18 2.62
C ALA A 160 -1.45 -18.56 3.88
N PHE A 161 -2.63 -17.95 4.06
CA PHE A 161 -3.46 -18.17 5.25
C PHE A 161 -4.01 -19.59 5.33
N LYS A 162 -4.29 -20.22 4.18
CA LYS A 162 -4.67 -21.63 4.13
C LYS A 162 -3.61 -22.54 4.77
N ILE A 163 -2.32 -22.24 4.62
CA ILE A 163 -1.25 -23.00 5.30
C ILE A 163 -1.41 -22.88 6.83
N ALA A 164 -1.70 -21.69 7.35
CA ALA A 164 -1.94 -21.54 8.79
C ALA A 164 -3.17 -22.35 9.24
N GLN A 165 -4.27 -22.28 8.50
CA GLN A 165 -5.49 -23.03 8.80
C GLN A 165 -5.27 -24.54 8.80
N ASP A 166 -4.60 -25.07 7.78
CA ASP A 166 -4.36 -26.52 7.61
C ASP A 166 -3.42 -27.08 8.70
N ASN A 167 -2.65 -26.21 9.37
CA ASN A 167 -1.69 -26.60 10.40
C ASN A 167 -2.12 -26.24 11.83
N ARG A 168 -3.23 -25.53 12.02
CA ARG A 168 -3.64 -24.94 13.32
C ARG A 168 -3.75 -25.93 14.48
N ASP A 169 -4.12 -27.17 14.16
CA ASP A 169 -4.38 -28.22 15.16
C ASP A 169 -3.09 -28.96 15.57
N LYS A 170 -1.98 -28.77 14.84
CA LYS A 170 -0.69 -29.40 15.15
C LYS A 170 -0.13 -28.87 16.48
N PRO A 171 0.47 -29.73 17.33
CA PRO A 171 1.12 -29.30 18.57
C PRO A 171 2.18 -28.21 18.33
N GLU A 172 2.98 -28.34 17.28
CA GLU A 172 4.04 -27.39 16.93
C GLU A 172 3.47 -26.02 16.55
N PHE A 173 2.29 -25.98 15.93
CA PHE A 173 1.61 -24.73 15.62
C PHE A 173 1.16 -24.01 16.89
N LYS A 174 0.62 -24.75 17.87
CA LYS A 174 0.21 -24.18 19.17
C LYS A 174 1.40 -23.62 19.93
N THR A 175 2.53 -24.31 19.92
CA THR A 175 3.79 -23.83 20.50
C THR A 175 4.26 -22.55 19.81
N PHE A 176 4.23 -22.52 18.47
CA PHE A 176 4.54 -21.32 17.70
C PHE A 176 3.60 -20.16 18.04
N PHE A 177 2.30 -20.39 18.10
CA PHE A 177 1.32 -19.33 18.39
C PHE A 177 1.52 -18.76 19.80
N LYS A 178 1.89 -19.59 20.78
CA LYS A 178 2.26 -19.13 22.11
C LYS A 178 3.49 -18.21 22.06
N GLU A 179 4.54 -18.60 21.36
CA GLU A 179 5.72 -17.75 21.14
C GLU A 179 5.35 -16.43 20.44
N TYR A 180 4.46 -16.48 19.47
CA TYR A 180 3.96 -15.30 18.78
C TYR A 180 3.25 -14.34 19.74
N GLU A 181 2.31 -14.83 20.55
CA GLU A 181 1.53 -14.03 21.51
C GLU A 181 2.44 -13.40 22.58
N GLU A 182 3.36 -14.17 23.15
CA GLU A 182 4.17 -13.75 24.29
C GLU A 182 5.34 -12.84 23.88
N ASN A 183 5.97 -13.11 22.74
CA ASN A 183 7.28 -12.52 22.41
C ASN A 183 7.30 -11.69 21.12
N LEU A 184 6.39 -11.92 20.17
CA LEU A 184 6.42 -11.25 18.86
C LEU A 184 5.35 -10.15 18.74
N ALA A 185 4.08 -10.51 18.95
CA ALA A 185 2.93 -9.65 18.67
C ALA A 185 2.99 -8.26 19.33
N PRO A 186 3.43 -8.09 20.61
CA PRO A 186 3.42 -6.78 21.27
C PRO A 186 4.25 -5.70 20.55
N ASN A 187 5.38 -6.07 19.96
CA ASN A 187 6.27 -5.11 19.28
C ASN A 187 5.86 -4.87 17.82
N ARG A 188 5.14 -5.82 17.21
CA ARG A 188 4.77 -5.74 15.79
C ARG A 188 3.73 -4.67 15.50
N ALA A 189 2.78 -4.45 16.40
CA ALA A 189 1.76 -3.41 16.23
C ALA A 189 2.39 -2.01 16.03
N GLU A 190 3.47 -1.67 16.75
CA GLU A 190 4.21 -0.43 16.53
C GLU A 190 4.88 -0.40 15.15
N LEU A 191 5.52 -1.49 14.74
CA LEU A 191 6.19 -1.55 13.43
C LEU A 191 5.20 -1.30 12.29
N TYR A 192 4.03 -1.94 12.35
CA TYR A 192 2.95 -1.72 11.38
C TYR A 192 2.43 -0.29 11.42
N LEU A 193 2.11 0.23 12.60
CA LEU A 193 1.62 1.61 12.74
C LEU A 193 2.65 2.63 12.22
N SER A 194 3.93 2.43 12.52
CA SER A 194 5.02 3.31 12.08
C SER A 194 5.13 3.35 10.56
N ILE A 195 5.19 2.20 9.89
CA ILE A 195 5.35 2.18 8.44
C ILE A 195 4.11 2.66 7.69
N ILE A 196 2.91 2.42 8.24
CA ILE A 196 1.66 2.98 7.68
C ILE A 196 1.69 4.51 7.82
N ARG A 197 2.12 5.06 8.96
CA ARG A 197 2.28 6.51 9.11
C ARG A 197 3.25 7.07 8.07
N GLU A 198 4.41 6.44 7.89
CA GLU A 198 5.42 6.88 6.92
C GLU A 198 4.86 6.88 5.48
N PHE A 199 4.13 5.83 5.09
CA PHE A 199 3.48 5.77 3.79
C PHE A 199 2.52 6.94 3.59
N PHE A 200 1.65 7.20 4.59
CA PHE A 200 0.65 8.25 4.48
C PHE A 200 1.20 9.69 4.59
N VAL A 201 2.45 9.88 5.06
CA VAL A 201 3.14 11.19 4.99
C VAL A 201 3.43 11.60 3.54
N ALA A 202 3.66 10.62 2.67
CA ALA A 202 3.90 10.82 1.24
C ALA A 202 2.74 10.28 0.38
N TYR A 203 1.51 10.25 0.93
CA TYR A 203 0.36 9.65 0.25
C TYR A 203 0.08 10.27 -1.11
N ASP A 204 0.24 11.59 -1.26
CA ASP A 204 0.00 12.29 -2.54
C ASP A 204 0.91 11.80 -3.68
N ASP A 205 2.10 11.30 -3.35
CA ASP A 205 2.99 10.68 -4.35
C ASP A 205 2.56 9.23 -4.59
N PHE A 206 2.28 8.45 -3.54
CA PHE A 206 1.88 7.05 -3.68
C PHE A 206 0.49 6.87 -4.29
N SER A 207 -0.43 7.80 -4.08
CA SER A 207 -1.80 7.73 -4.59
C SER A 207 -1.86 7.74 -6.12
N GLN A 208 -0.85 8.33 -6.78
CA GLN A 208 -0.67 8.34 -8.22
C GLN A 208 -0.47 6.94 -8.83
N VAL A 209 -0.02 5.96 -8.04
CA VAL A 209 0.27 4.58 -8.51
C VAL A 209 -0.49 3.49 -7.76
N ILE A 210 -0.85 3.70 -6.48
CA ILE A 210 -1.38 2.67 -5.59
C ILE A 210 -2.65 2.00 -6.15
N PHE A 211 -3.50 2.76 -6.84
CA PHE A 211 -4.74 2.24 -7.44
C PHE A 211 -4.47 1.25 -8.56
N ARG A 212 -3.41 1.44 -9.35
CA ARG A 212 -2.95 0.46 -10.35
C ARG A 212 -2.33 -0.75 -9.66
N VAL A 213 -1.43 -0.51 -8.71
CA VAL A 213 -0.70 -1.59 -8.01
C VAL A 213 -1.65 -2.54 -7.29
N LYS A 214 -2.63 -2.05 -6.53
CA LYS A 214 -3.59 -2.93 -5.83
C LYS A 214 -4.51 -3.70 -6.78
N LYS A 215 -4.68 -3.22 -8.02
CA LYS A 215 -5.41 -3.88 -9.10
C LYS A 215 -4.54 -4.86 -9.90
N GLY A 216 -3.23 -4.93 -9.60
CA GLY A 216 -2.30 -5.80 -10.33
C GLY A 216 -2.01 -5.29 -11.73
N LEU A 217 -2.26 -4.00 -11.98
CA LEU A 217 -1.95 -3.36 -13.24
C LEU A 217 -0.51 -2.83 -13.21
N ASP A 218 0.21 -3.06 -14.30
CA ASP A 218 1.56 -2.56 -14.47
C ASP A 218 1.60 -1.02 -14.51
N VAL A 219 2.71 -0.48 -14.02
CA VAL A 219 3.08 0.93 -14.15
C VAL A 219 4.04 1.03 -15.33
N ASP A 220 3.54 1.60 -16.42
CA ASP A 220 4.26 1.72 -17.68
C ASP A 220 5.54 2.57 -17.49
N ALA A 221 6.64 2.11 -18.07
CA ALA A 221 7.89 2.86 -18.14
C ALA A 221 7.76 4.15 -18.97
N ALA A 222 6.80 4.20 -19.89
CA ALA A 222 6.44 5.40 -20.66
C ALA A 222 5.45 6.32 -19.93
N SER A 223 5.19 6.11 -18.64
CA SER A 223 4.36 6.99 -17.82
C SER A 223 5.16 7.79 -16.79
N THR A 224 4.64 8.95 -16.43
CA THR A 224 5.22 9.85 -15.43
C THR A 224 4.21 10.27 -14.38
N VAL A 225 4.72 10.79 -13.26
CA VAL A 225 3.93 11.40 -12.19
C VAL A 225 3.73 12.89 -12.46
N THR A 226 2.62 13.44 -11.98
CA THR A 226 2.30 14.87 -12.08
C THR A 226 2.99 15.67 -10.98
N SER A 227 3.25 15.04 -9.83
CA SER A 227 3.96 15.62 -8.69
C SER A 227 5.03 14.67 -8.16
N ALA A 228 6.18 15.22 -7.76
CA ALA A 228 7.28 14.47 -7.17
C ALA A 228 7.84 15.15 -5.91
N GLN A 229 7.43 14.65 -4.74
CA GLN A 229 7.94 15.06 -3.43
C GLN A 229 9.02 14.08 -2.96
N PHE A 230 10.10 13.93 -3.74
CA PHE A 230 11.13 12.91 -3.50
C PHE A 230 11.75 12.96 -2.10
N GLY A 231 11.85 14.14 -1.49
CA GLY A 231 12.32 14.27 -0.11
C GLY A 231 11.51 13.43 0.89
N LYS A 232 10.20 13.23 0.65
CA LYS A 232 9.32 12.42 1.49
C LYS A 232 9.37 10.92 1.15
N THR A 233 9.65 10.56 -0.10
CA THR A 233 9.59 9.16 -0.56
C THR A 233 10.95 8.46 -0.59
N LYS A 234 12.05 9.21 -0.65
CA LYS A 234 13.43 8.72 -0.86
C LYS A 234 13.87 7.58 0.06
N MET A 235 13.49 7.64 1.34
CA MET A 235 13.88 6.63 2.34
C MET A 235 12.86 5.50 2.50
N PHE A 236 11.65 5.68 1.95
CA PHE A 236 10.51 4.85 2.28
C PHE A 236 10.74 3.39 1.89
N TYR A 237 11.23 3.12 0.67
CA TYR A 237 11.47 1.74 0.24
C TYR A 237 12.42 0.99 1.18
N GLY A 238 13.53 1.63 1.55
CA GLY A 238 14.51 1.08 2.48
C GLY A 238 13.90 0.79 3.84
N ASN A 239 13.19 1.76 4.41
CA ASN A 239 12.54 1.62 5.72
C ASN A 239 11.44 0.54 5.70
N ALA A 240 10.61 0.51 4.66
CA ALA A 240 9.59 -0.51 4.45
C ALA A 240 10.22 -1.91 4.37
N PHE A 241 11.34 -2.05 3.66
CA PHE A 241 12.05 -3.32 3.55
C PHE A 241 12.63 -3.79 4.89
N GLU A 242 13.26 -2.89 5.66
CA GLU A 242 13.78 -3.19 7.00
C GLU A 242 12.66 -3.65 7.94
N THR A 243 11.52 -2.96 7.91
CA THR A 243 10.33 -3.35 8.68
C THR A 243 9.81 -4.70 8.19
N PHE A 244 9.62 -4.90 6.89
CA PHE A 244 9.04 -6.12 6.32
C PHE A 244 9.89 -7.35 6.64
N SER A 245 11.20 -7.28 6.37
CA SER A 245 12.16 -8.34 6.70
C SER A 245 12.25 -8.66 8.20
N SER A 246 11.77 -7.76 9.06
CA SER A 246 11.67 -8.00 10.51
C SER A 246 10.35 -8.65 10.94
N LEU A 247 9.35 -8.70 10.05
CA LEU A 247 8.02 -9.26 10.28
C LEU A 247 7.81 -10.64 9.63
N VAL A 248 8.56 -10.96 8.55
CA VAL A 248 8.41 -12.19 7.75
C VAL A 248 8.91 -13.48 8.43
N ASP A 249 9.56 -13.37 9.58
CA ASP A 249 9.90 -14.51 10.43
C ASP A 249 8.68 -15.37 10.77
N ILE A 250 7.49 -14.77 10.85
CA ILE A 250 6.23 -15.49 11.04
C ILE A 250 5.94 -16.50 9.92
N LEU A 251 6.25 -16.15 8.67
CA LEU A 251 6.09 -17.02 7.51
C LEU A 251 7.15 -18.12 7.51
N ALA A 252 8.37 -17.79 7.94
CA ALA A 252 9.46 -18.73 8.09
C ALA A 252 9.15 -19.81 9.15
N TYR A 253 8.61 -19.40 10.30
CA TYR A 253 8.16 -20.30 11.36
C TYR A 253 6.98 -21.16 10.92
N LEU A 254 6.01 -20.56 10.24
CA LEU A 254 4.89 -21.30 9.66
C LEU A 254 5.36 -22.35 8.65
N ASN A 255 6.34 -22.01 7.80
CA ASN A 255 6.90 -22.95 6.83
C ASN A 255 7.53 -24.18 7.51
N ASN A 256 8.21 -23.98 8.65
CA ASN A 256 8.77 -25.08 9.43
C ASN A 256 7.66 -26.00 9.95
N VAL A 257 6.60 -25.45 10.55
CA VAL A 257 5.45 -26.22 11.03
C VAL A 257 4.75 -26.97 9.90
N ALA A 258 4.54 -26.31 8.75
CA ALA A 258 3.96 -26.92 7.56
C ALA A 258 4.81 -28.08 7.03
N SER A 259 6.14 -27.98 7.16
CA SER A 259 7.09 -29.04 6.80
C SER A 259 7.24 -30.15 7.86
N GLY A 260 6.45 -30.13 8.93
CA GLY A 260 6.53 -31.12 10.01
C GLY A 260 7.74 -30.96 10.94
N ARG A 261 8.35 -29.77 10.98
CA ARG A 261 9.44 -29.43 11.91
C ARG A 261 8.93 -28.59 13.08
N PRO A 262 9.64 -28.56 14.22
CA PRO A 262 9.47 -27.50 15.20
C PRO A 262 9.60 -26.12 14.55
N PHE A 263 8.80 -25.15 14.99
CA PHE A 263 8.73 -23.84 14.33
C PHE A 263 10.07 -23.09 14.30
N ASP A 264 10.94 -23.36 15.26
CA ASP A 264 12.25 -22.73 15.48
C ASP A 264 13.43 -23.51 14.88
N GLN A 265 13.14 -24.61 14.15
CA GLN A 265 14.13 -25.44 13.48
C GLN A 265 13.99 -25.38 11.96
N PHE A 266 14.95 -24.70 11.32
CA PHE A 266 15.06 -24.63 9.87
C PHE A 266 15.84 -25.82 9.32
N GLN A 267 15.77 -26.05 8.01
CA GLN A 267 16.44 -27.16 7.35
C GLN A 267 17.95 -27.19 7.59
N SER A 268 18.60 -26.02 7.64
CA SER A 268 20.05 -25.88 7.80
C SER A 268 20.46 -24.91 8.91
N LEU A 269 19.51 -24.30 9.63
CA LEU A 269 19.77 -23.22 10.59
C LEU A 269 18.92 -23.37 11.86
N THR A 270 19.40 -22.81 12.96
CA THR A 270 18.58 -22.61 14.17
C THR A 270 17.86 -21.25 14.11
N ARG A 271 16.82 -21.06 14.92
CA ARG A 271 16.19 -19.73 15.10
C ARG A 271 17.18 -18.62 15.41
N LYS A 272 18.15 -18.86 16.30
CA LYS A 272 19.19 -17.88 16.63
C LYS A 272 19.97 -17.46 15.38
N LYS A 273 20.41 -18.44 14.57
CA LYS A 273 21.13 -18.16 13.32
C LYS A 273 20.28 -17.49 12.25
N TYR A 274 19.00 -17.84 12.16
CA TYR A 274 18.06 -17.17 11.28
C TYR A 274 17.92 -15.67 11.61
N LEU A 275 17.81 -15.33 12.90
CA LEU A 275 17.69 -13.94 13.33
C LEU A 275 18.97 -13.12 13.08
N GLU A 276 20.14 -13.76 13.01
CA GLU A 276 21.43 -13.16 12.66
C GLU A 276 21.62 -12.93 11.14
N LEU A 277 20.75 -13.47 10.28
CA LEU A 277 20.84 -13.28 8.83
C LEU A 277 20.68 -11.81 8.44
N ASP A 278 21.32 -11.43 7.33
CA ASP A 278 21.00 -10.17 6.67
C ASP A 278 19.52 -10.14 6.28
N LYS A 279 18.95 -8.93 6.24
CA LYS A 279 17.51 -8.76 6.02
C LYS A 279 17.01 -9.38 4.72
N SER A 280 17.80 -9.35 3.64
CA SER A 280 17.43 -9.98 2.37
C SER A 280 17.43 -11.51 2.44
N SER A 281 18.29 -12.12 3.26
CA SER A 281 18.33 -13.58 3.43
C SER A 281 17.19 -14.12 4.31
N ARG A 282 16.45 -13.26 5.03
CA ARG A 282 15.34 -13.68 5.90
C ARG A 282 14.13 -14.26 5.18
N PHE A 283 14.02 -14.03 3.87
CA PHE A 283 12.95 -14.59 3.04
C PHE A 283 13.24 -16.02 2.55
N GLY A 284 14.53 -16.38 2.46
CA GLY A 284 14.98 -17.68 1.92
C GLY A 284 14.32 -18.91 2.53
N PRO A 285 14.08 -18.98 3.86
CA PRO A 285 13.50 -20.18 4.47
C PRO A 285 12.10 -20.59 4.03
N PHE A 286 11.36 -19.74 3.33
CA PHE A 286 10.03 -20.04 2.81
C PHE A 286 9.90 -19.83 1.29
N ASP A 287 11.01 -19.55 0.59
CA ASP A 287 11.02 -19.34 -0.87
C ASP A 287 10.58 -20.57 -1.66
N GLY A 288 10.86 -21.77 -1.13
CA GLY A 288 10.43 -23.04 -1.71
C GLY A 288 8.92 -23.32 -1.58
N THR A 289 8.16 -22.46 -0.88
CA THR A 289 6.73 -22.61 -0.65
C THR A 289 5.98 -21.47 -1.34
N PRO A 290 5.49 -21.66 -2.58
CA PRO A 290 4.92 -20.57 -3.39
C PRO A 290 3.82 -19.77 -2.71
N ALA A 291 2.96 -20.45 -1.94
CA ALA A 291 1.89 -19.80 -1.19
C ALA A 291 2.39 -18.78 -0.16
N LEU A 292 3.55 -19.00 0.47
CA LEU A 292 4.17 -18.05 1.39
C LEU A 292 5.06 -17.04 0.65
N ALA A 293 5.85 -17.51 -0.31
CA ALA A 293 6.76 -16.67 -1.09
C ALA A 293 6.02 -15.57 -1.88
N ASN A 294 4.84 -15.87 -2.44
CA ASN A 294 4.03 -14.91 -3.19
C ASN A 294 3.48 -13.76 -2.33
N LEU A 295 3.46 -13.91 -1.00
CA LEU A 295 3.14 -12.80 -0.09
C LEU A 295 4.29 -11.78 0.02
N CYS A 296 5.49 -12.15 -0.45
CA CYS A 296 6.74 -11.39 -0.35
C CYS A 296 7.44 -11.22 -1.72
N SER A 297 6.67 -11.07 -2.80
CA SER A 297 7.16 -10.93 -4.17
C SER A 297 8.13 -9.76 -4.40
N GLU A 298 7.81 -8.55 -3.92
CA GLU A 298 8.70 -7.38 -4.00
C GLU A 298 9.65 -7.36 -2.81
N ARG A 299 10.94 -7.42 -3.12
CA ARG A 299 12.05 -7.50 -2.16
C ARG A 299 13.38 -7.17 -2.83
N ASP A 300 13.41 -6.15 -3.67
CA ASP A 300 14.64 -5.66 -4.30
C ASP A 300 15.65 -5.12 -3.26
N ASN A 301 16.71 -5.91 -3.00
CA ASN A 301 17.75 -5.54 -2.05
C ASN A 301 18.65 -4.40 -2.54
N GLN A 302 18.74 -4.16 -3.86
CA GLN A 302 19.54 -3.07 -4.42
C GLN A 302 18.88 -1.72 -4.14
N ILE A 303 17.57 -1.63 -4.40
CA ILE A 303 16.78 -0.42 -4.09
C ILE A 303 16.73 -0.21 -2.58
N ARG A 304 16.59 -1.28 -1.77
CA ARG A 304 16.68 -1.21 -0.31
C ARG A 304 17.97 -0.53 0.13
N ASN A 305 19.13 -1.06 -0.29
CA ASN A 305 20.42 -0.53 0.15
C ASN A 305 20.58 0.95 -0.24
N ALA A 306 20.16 1.31 -1.45
CA ALA A 306 20.28 2.69 -1.89
C ALA A 306 19.30 3.63 -1.15
N SER A 307 18.05 3.20 -0.96
CA SER A 307 17.00 3.97 -0.31
C SER A 307 17.28 4.14 1.18
N HIS A 308 17.64 3.06 1.88
CA HIS A 308 17.90 3.07 3.33
C HIS A 308 19.13 3.90 3.72
N HIS A 309 20.10 4.03 2.82
CA HIS A 309 21.30 4.87 3.03
C HIS A 309 21.20 6.24 2.34
N ALA A 310 20.01 6.64 1.90
CA ALA A 310 19.76 7.92 1.25
C ALA A 310 20.66 8.20 0.02
N SER A 311 21.14 7.16 -0.67
CA SER A 311 22.04 7.30 -1.83
C SER A 311 21.31 7.35 -3.18
N ILE A 312 19.98 7.24 -3.18
CA ILE A 312 19.14 7.50 -4.37
C ILE A 312 19.02 9.00 -4.62
N LYS A 313 19.05 9.41 -5.89
CA LYS A 313 18.81 10.78 -6.35
C LYS A 313 17.67 10.80 -7.37
N LEU A 314 16.84 11.84 -7.35
CA LEU A 314 15.88 12.13 -8.42
C LEU A 314 16.55 13.07 -9.43
N ILE A 315 16.51 12.70 -10.70
CA ILE A 315 16.97 13.50 -11.83
C ILE A 315 15.74 14.15 -12.48
N THR A 316 15.79 15.46 -12.58
CA THR A 316 14.75 16.32 -13.17
C THR A 316 15.32 17.01 -14.40
N PRO A 317 14.55 17.16 -15.50
CA PRO A 317 13.10 16.95 -15.63
C PRO A 317 12.65 15.52 -16.00
N GLU A 318 13.57 14.57 -16.15
CA GLU A 318 13.32 13.22 -16.68
C GLU A 318 12.48 12.34 -15.73
N ASN A 319 12.28 12.75 -14.48
CA ASN A 319 11.56 12.00 -13.45
C ASN A 319 12.11 10.57 -13.30
N LYS A 320 13.44 10.45 -13.26
CA LYS A 320 14.14 9.19 -13.04
C LYS A 320 14.88 9.22 -11.71
N ILE A 321 14.85 8.11 -10.99
CA ILE A 321 15.75 7.89 -9.88
C ILE A 321 17.04 7.22 -10.36
N VAL A 322 18.16 7.65 -9.79
CA VAL A 322 19.49 7.10 -10.05
C VAL A 322 20.10 6.62 -8.74
N TYR A 323 20.68 5.42 -8.77
CA TYR A 323 21.33 4.80 -7.62
C TYR A 323 22.45 3.85 -8.04
N ARG A 324 23.32 3.46 -7.11
CA ARG A 324 24.36 2.45 -7.37
C ARG A 324 23.97 1.10 -6.78
N SER A 325 24.12 0.07 -7.58
CA SER A 325 23.96 -1.32 -7.13
C SER A 325 25.17 -1.78 -6.30
N GLY A 326 25.12 -2.99 -5.77
CA GLY A 326 26.20 -3.61 -5.02
C GLY A 326 26.22 -3.22 -3.54
N LYS A 327 26.91 -4.05 -2.74
CA LYS A 327 27.08 -3.79 -1.30
C LYS A 327 27.86 -2.48 -1.12
N GLY A 328 27.28 -1.55 -0.37
CA GLY A 328 27.86 -0.21 -0.15
C GLY A 328 27.89 0.70 -1.37
N GLY A 329 27.10 0.42 -2.43
CA GLY A 329 27.04 1.27 -3.62
C GLY A 329 28.28 1.19 -4.53
N SER A 330 29.01 0.07 -4.47
CA SER A 330 30.24 -0.18 -5.24
C SER A 330 29.99 -0.64 -6.69
N GLY A 331 28.77 -1.05 -7.01
CA GLY A 331 28.37 -1.52 -8.33
C GLY A 331 28.07 -0.41 -9.33
N PRO A 332 27.67 -0.79 -10.56
CA PRO A 332 27.28 0.17 -11.59
C PRO A 332 26.09 1.02 -11.15
N GLU A 333 26.04 2.23 -11.72
CA GLU A 333 24.87 3.10 -11.66
C GLU A 333 23.69 2.44 -12.37
N GLN A 334 22.51 2.63 -11.80
CA GLN A 334 21.23 2.09 -12.24
C GLN A 334 20.23 3.23 -12.34
N GLU A 335 19.33 3.14 -13.31
CA GLU A 335 18.22 4.08 -13.49
C GLU A 335 16.89 3.36 -13.31
N LEU A 336 15.92 4.04 -12.70
CA LEU A 336 14.54 3.58 -12.61
C LEU A 336 13.60 4.78 -12.73
N GLY A 337 12.53 4.69 -13.51
CA GLY A 337 11.51 5.75 -13.56
C GLY A 337 10.92 6.00 -12.17
N TYR A 338 10.66 7.26 -11.81
CA TYR A 338 10.15 7.59 -10.48
C TYR A 338 8.75 6.98 -10.23
N ALA A 339 7.89 6.91 -11.26
CA ALA A 339 6.62 6.18 -11.17
C ALA A 339 6.83 4.69 -10.83
N ALA A 340 7.80 4.03 -11.46
CA ALA A 340 8.14 2.65 -11.16
C ALA A 340 8.74 2.47 -9.75
N TYR A 341 9.53 3.44 -9.28
CA TYR A 341 9.99 3.45 -7.88
C TYR A 341 8.81 3.54 -6.89
N LEU A 342 7.87 4.45 -7.10
CA LEU A 342 6.66 4.56 -6.28
C LEU A 342 5.80 3.29 -6.34
N ALA A 343 5.73 2.64 -7.51
CA ALA A 343 5.04 1.38 -7.68
C ALA A 343 5.67 0.28 -6.82
N LYS A 344 7.00 0.15 -6.84
CA LYS A 344 7.75 -0.79 -5.98
C LYS A 344 7.56 -0.50 -4.49
N CYS A 345 7.61 0.78 -4.08
CA CYS A 345 7.27 1.20 -2.71
C CYS A 345 5.85 0.75 -2.32
N SER A 346 4.88 1.00 -3.19
CA SER A 346 3.48 0.65 -3.00
C SER A 346 3.27 -0.85 -2.92
N THR A 347 3.89 -1.64 -3.80
CA THR A 347 3.84 -3.11 -3.76
C THR A 347 4.40 -3.64 -2.45
N LEU A 348 5.58 -3.16 -2.04
CA LEU A 348 6.20 -3.56 -0.79
C LEU A 348 5.32 -3.20 0.42
N PHE A 349 4.74 -2.01 0.43
CA PHE A 349 3.80 -1.57 1.46
C PHE A 349 2.54 -2.45 1.50
N LEU A 350 1.94 -2.77 0.36
CA LEU A 350 0.76 -3.65 0.29
C LEU A 350 1.06 -5.06 0.80
N GLN A 351 2.28 -5.59 0.58
CA GLN A 351 2.69 -6.87 1.18
C GLN A 351 2.75 -6.78 2.72
N ILE A 352 3.26 -5.67 3.27
CA ILE A 352 3.25 -5.43 4.72
C ILE A 352 1.81 -5.33 5.25
N ILE A 353 0.92 -4.63 4.54
CA ILE A 353 -0.51 -4.55 4.88
C ILE A 353 -1.16 -5.94 4.88
N ASN A 354 -0.83 -6.80 3.92
CA ASN A 354 -1.33 -8.17 3.91
C ASN A 354 -0.72 -9.05 5.00
N LEU A 355 0.50 -8.76 5.46
CA LEU A 355 1.08 -9.46 6.60
C LEU A 355 0.43 -9.04 7.92
N LEU A 356 0.10 -7.74 8.10
CA LEU A 356 -0.73 -7.28 9.22
C LEU A 356 -2.09 -7.98 9.20
N ARG A 357 -2.72 -8.01 8.03
CA ARG A 357 -3.98 -8.71 7.80
C ARG A 357 -3.87 -10.20 8.18
N PHE A 358 -2.78 -10.86 7.82
CA PHE A 358 -2.48 -12.25 8.16
C PHE A 358 -2.39 -12.45 9.67
N GLU A 359 -1.67 -11.59 10.37
CA GLU A 359 -1.49 -11.63 11.82
C GLU A 359 -2.81 -11.40 12.58
N ILE A 360 -3.63 -10.46 12.12
CA ILE A 360 -4.98 -10.24 12.70
C ILE A 360 -5.81 -11.52 12.63
N MET A 361 -5.83 -12.18 11.48
CA MET A 361 -6.59 -13.43 11.31
C MET A 361 -5.97 -14.61 12.04
N LEU A 362 -4.64 -14.63 12.19
CA LEU A 362 -3.97 -15.63 13.00
C LEU A 362 -4.44 -15.54 14.45
N CYS A 363 -4.56 -14.33 15.02
CA CYS A 363 -5.16 -14.13 16.33
C CYS A 363 -6.63 -14.57 16.37
N GLU A 364 -7.43 -14.20 15.37
CA GLU A 364 -8.87 -14.50 15.30
C GLU A 364 -9.14 -16.01 15.29
N VAL A 365 -8.36 -16.80 14.54
CA VAL A 365 -8.46 -18.27 14.52
C VAL A 365 -8.25 -18.90 15.91
N HIS A 366 -7.53 -18.22 16.79
CA HIS A 366 -7.30 -18.62 18.18
C HIS A 366 -8.23 -17.94 19.17
N GLN A 367 -9.28 -17.24 18.70
CA GLN A 367 -10.20 -16.44 19.52
C GLN A 367 -9.45 -15.40 20.38
N LYS A 368 -8.32 -14.91 19.87
CA LYS A 368 -7.53 -13.84 20.47
C LYS A 368 -7.65 -12.57 19.65
N LYS A 369 -7.39 -11.44 20.30
CA LYS A 369 -7.31 -10.14 19.63
C LYS A 369 -5.86 -9.84 19.31
N PHE A 370 -5.59 -9.38 18.08
CA PHE A 370 -4.30 -8.76 17.76
C PHE A 370 -4.04 -7.62 18.75
N PRO A 371 -2.82 -7.50 19.33
CA PRO A 371 -2.49 -6.49 20.32
C PRO A 371 -2.23 -5.14 19.65
N ALA A 372 -3.26 -4.61 18.98
CA ALA A 372 -3.24 -3.34 18.28
C ALA A 372 -2.86 -2.19 19.22
#